data_AF-A0A537W6Y1-F1
#
_entry.id   AF-A0A537W6Y1-F1
#
_cell.length_a   1.000
_cell.length_b   1.000
_cell.length_c   1.000
_cell.angle_alpha   90.00
_cell.angle_beta   90.00
_cell.angle_gamma   90.00
#
_symmetry.space_group_name_H-M   'P 1'
#
loop_
_entity.id
_entity.type
_entity.pdbx_description
1 polymer ?
#
loop_
_entity_poly.entity_id
_entity_poly.type
_entity_poly.pdbx_seq_one_letter_code
_entity_poly.pdbx_strand_id
1 'polypeptide(L)'
;MPAFEDTTSVELSVPCTYDLEITAARYFAALEGGEIPLELLFSGSVFFSGPQGGLQAARIAWDSDVDFRLPVAVWRRAMEHHFPGSAWLRLGRESYDRLCAYKARHAHCSWEAAIDSLLEERERT
;
A
#
# COMPACT_ATOMS: atom_id res chain seq x y z
N MET A 1 34.53 6.27 -25.88
CA MET A 1 33.26 6.34 -26.63
C MET A 1 32.45 7.55 -26.14
N PRO A 2 31.44 8.05 -26.88
CA PRO A 2 30.53 9.07 -26.37
C PRO A 2 29.65 8.53 -25.22
N ALA A 3 29.00 9.42 -24.46
CA ALA A 3 28.02 9.03 -23.45
C ALA A 3 26.81 8.33 -24.11
N PHE A 4 26.08 7.51 -23.36
CA PHE A 4 24.80 6.95 -23.80
C PHE A 4 23.81 8.11 -24.03
N GLU A 5 23.43 8.34 -25.29
CA GLU A 5 22.48 9.39 -25.72
C GLU A 5 21.08 8.80 -26.02
N ASP A 6 20.89 7.51 -25.78
CA ASP A 6 19.66 6.81 -26.11
C ASP A 6 18.70 6.76 -24.91
N THR A 7 17.47 6.33 -25.14
CA THR A 7 16.45 6.18 -24.08
C THR A 7 16.24 4.71 -23.77
N THR A 8 16.05 4.37 -22.49
CA THR A 8 15.64 3.04 -22.05
C THR A 8 14.46 3.13 -21.10
N SER A 9 13.68 2.06 -20.99
CA SER A 9 12.56 1.95 -20.07
C SER A 9 12.81 0.80 -19.09
N VAL A 10 12.47 1.03 -17.82
CA VAL A 10 12.59 0.05 -16.75
C VAL A 10 11.27 -0.05 -16.01
N GLU A 11 10.90 -1.26 -15.58
CA GLU A 11 9.76 -1.45 -14.71
C GLU A 11 10.11 -1.03 -13.28
N LEU A 12 9.33 -0.09 -12.73
CA LEU A 12 9.45 0.34 -11.35
C LEU A 12 8.26 -0.20 -10.54
N SER A 13 8.55 -0.97 -9.49
CA SER A 13 7.52 -1.45 -8.56
C SER A 13 7.07 -0.31 -7.64
N VAL A 14 5.78 0.04 -7.70
CA VAL A 14 5.16 0.95 -6.75
C VAL A 14 4.52 0.12 -5.63
N PRO A 15 4.99 0.21 -4.38
CA PRO A 15 4.42 -0.56 -3.28
C PRO A 15 3.00 -0.04 -2.98
N CYS A 16 1.98 -0.87 -3.25
CA CYS A 16 0.61 -0.58 -2.83
C CYS A 16 0.42 -1.09 -1.39
N THR A 17 0.15 -0.18 -0.44
CA THR A 17 -0.16 -0.54 0.95
C THR A 17 -1.66 -0.45 1.20
N TYR A 18 -2.18 -1.36 2.02
CA TYR A 18 -3.57 -1.39 2.48
C TYR A 18 -3.71 -0.81 3.90
N ASP A 19 -2.87 0.16 4.25
CA ASP A 19 -2.92 0.83 5.54
C ASP A 19 -3.96 1.96 5.51
N LEU A 20 -5.18 1.64 5.95
CA LEU A 20 -6.33 2.55 6.02
C LEU A 20 -6.15 3.73 7.00
N GLU A 21 -5.12 3.73 7.86
CA GLU A 21 -4.82 4.89 8.70
C GLU A 21 -4.26 6.05 7.87
N ILE A 22 -3.58 5.75 6.76
CA ILE A 22 -3.14 6.77 5.81
C ILE A 22 -4.39 7.37 5.15
N THR A 23 -4.56 8.69 5.26
CA THR A 23 -5.69 9.44 4.66
C THR A 23 -5.92 9.07 3.20
N ALA A 24 -4.85 8.81 2.44
CA ALA A 24 -4.91 8.35 1.06
C ALA A 24 -5.64 7.01 0.89
N ALA A 25 -5.38 6.00 1.74
CA ALA A 25 -6.02 4.70 1.63
C ALA A 25 -7.51 4.74 2.01
N ARG A 26 -7.89 5.56 3.01
CA ARG A 26 -9.30 5.85 3.32
C ARG A 26 -10.02 6.54 2.18
N TYR A 27 -9.35 7.52 1.54
CA TYR A 27 -9.88 8.18 0.36
C TYR A 27 -10.07 7.17 -0.78
N PHE A 28 -9.08 6.32 -1.07
CA PHE A 28 -9.18 5.32 -2.16
C PHE A 28 -10.31 4.31 -1.90
N ALA A 29 -10.47 3.86 -0.65
CA ALA A 29 -11.54 2.95 -0.26
C ALA A 29 -12.93 3.57 -0.40
N ALA A 30 -13.07 4.89 -0.19
CA ALA A 30 -14.33 5.60 -0.34
C ALA A 30 -14.72 5.90 -1.80
N LEU A 31 -13.79 5.76 -2.76
CA LEU A 31 -14.11 5.99 -4.17
C LEU A 31 -14.89 4.82 -4.76
N GLU A 32 -16.09 5.10 -5.27
CA GLU A 32 -16.93 4.13 -5.98
C GLU A 32 -16.49 3.90 -7.43
N GLY A 33 -15.73 4.83 -8.00
CA GLY A 33 -15.20 4.76 -9.36
C GLY A 33 -14.35 5.98 -9.72
N GLY A 34 -13.95 6.06 -10.99
CA GLY A 34 -13.09 7.14 -11.49
C GLY A 34 -11.60 6.85 -11.30
N GLU A 35 -10.84 7.93 -11.11
CA GLU A 35 -9.38 7.92 -11.12
C GLU A 35 -8.82 8.50 -9.82
N ILE A 36 -7.85 7.81 -9.24
CA ILE A 36 -7.06 8.29 -8.10
C ILE A 36 -5.92 9.17 -8.65
N PRO A 37 -5.83 10.46 -8.29
CA PRO A 37 -4.66 11.26 -8.62
C PRO A 37 -3.49 10.85 -7.72
N LEU A 38 -2.43 10.34 -8.33
CA LEU A 38 -1.16 10.03 -7.68
C LEU A 38 -0.07 10.95 -8.22
N GLU A 39 0.79 11.41 -7.33
CA GLU A 39 2.05 12.07 -7.67
C GLU A 39 3.17 11.10 -7.25
N LEU A 40 3.92 10.60 -8.23
CA LEU A 40 5.03 9.68 -7.98
C LEU A 40 6.32 10.49 -7.91
N LEU A 41 6.89 10.58 -6.72
CA LEU A 41 8.16 11.26 -6.47
C LEU A 41 9.31 10.27 -6.59
N PHE A 42 10.28 10.56 -7.46
CA PHE A 42 11.44 9.71 -7.67
C PHE A 42 12.65 10.27 -6.93
N SER A 43 13.36 9.40 -6.23
CA SER A 43 14.67 9.71 -5.68
C SER A 43 15.55 8.46 -5.72
N GLY A 44 16.83 8.63 -6.01
CA GLY A 44 17.73 7.47 -6.09
C GLY A 44 19.01 7.73 -6.84
N SER A 45 19.70 6.63 -7.13
CA SER A 45 20.90 6.60 -7.96
C SER A 45 20.70 5.60 -9.09
N VAL A 46 21.02 6.01 -10.32
CA VAL A 46 21.08 5.14 -11.49
C VAL A 46 22.53 4.74 -11.69
N PHE A 47 22.80 3.44 -11.78
CA PHE A 47 24.13 2.92 -12.10
C PHE A 47 24.14 2.46 -13.56
N PHE A 48 25.19 2.84 -14.29
CA PHE A 48 25.29 2.52 -15.72
C PHE A 48 26.76 2.35 -16.14
N SER A 49 27.00 1.66 -17.26
CA SER A 49 28.34 1.50 -17.81
C SER A 49 28.74 2.76 -18.58
N GLY A 50 29.85 3.38 -18.17
CA GLY A 50 30.44 4.51 -18.85
C GLY A 50 31.11 4.11 -20.17
N PRO A 51 31.54 5.10 -20.98
CA PRO A 51 31.99 4.86 -22.35
C PRO A 51 33.33 4.11 -22.53
N GLN A 52 33.95 3.74 -21.41
CA GLN A 52 35.21 3.00 -21.31
C GLN A 52 35.03 1.70 -20.51
N GLY A 53 33.78 1.29 -20.25
CA GLY A 53 33.43 0.07 -19.51
C GLY A 53 33.42 0.21 -17.98
N GLY A 54 33.81 1.35 -17.42
CA GLY A 54 33.75 1.60 -15.97
C GLY A 54 32.32 1.83 -15.46
N LEU A 55 32.02 1.37 -14.25
CA LEU A 55 30.74 1.64 -13.57
C LEU A 55 30.64 3.13 -13.22
N GLN A 56 29.55 3.76 -13.61
CA GLN A 56 29.19 5.14 -13.28
C GLN A 56 27.88 5.18 -12.49
N ALA A 57 27.66 6.28 -11.77
CA ALA A 57 26.45 6.53 -11.02
C ALA A 57 25.96 7.96 -11.25
N ALA A 58 24.68 8.13 -11.53
CA ALA A 58 23.99 9.43 -11.58
C ALA A 58 22.92 9.47 -10.49
N ARG A 59 22.64 10.67 -9.97
CA ARG A 59 21.54 10.89 -9.03
C ARG A 59 20.30 11.29 -9.80
N ILE A 60 19.16 10.73 -9.43
CA ILE A 60 17.86 11.23 -9.87
C ILE A 60 17.67 12.60 -9.20
N ALA A 61 17.24 13.60 -9.99
CA ALA A 61 17.01 14.94 -9.48
C ALA A 61 15.89 14.91 -8.44
N TRP A 62 15.99 15.77 -7.42
CA TRP A 62 15.09 15.75 -6.27
C TRP A 62 13.66 16.23 -6.61
N ASP A 63 13.52 16.92 -7.74
CA ASP A 63 12.30 17.42 -8.37
C ASP A 63 11.83 16.53 -9.53
N SER A 64 12.29 15.27 -9.57
CA SER A 64 11.76 14.29 -10.52
C SER A 64 10.45 13.72 -10.00
N ASP A 65 9.35 14.16 -10.57
CA ASP A 65 8.00 13.68 -10.27
C ASP A 65 7.20 13.36 -11.53
N VAL A 66 6.11 12.61 -11.37
CA VAL A 66 5.11 12.42 -12.43
C VAL A 66 3.71 12.29 -11.86
N ASP A 67 2.76 12.97 -12.51
CA ASP A 67 1.34 12.77 -12.31
C ASP A 67 0.87 11.46 -12.94
N PHE A 68 0.18 10.64 -12.17
CA PHE A 68 -0.42 9.41 -12.63
C PHE A 68 -1.88 9.30 -12.19
N ARG A 69 -2.76 9.01 -13.14
CA ARG A 69 -4.18 8.72 -12.89
C ARG A 69 -4.34 7.21 -12.77
N LEU A 70 -4.46 6.71 -11.54
CA LEU A 70 -4.66 5.29 -11.28
C LEU A 70 -6.17 4.97 -11.31
N PRO A 71 -6.64 4.08 -12.21
CA PRO A 71 -8.05 3.73 -12.21
C PRO A 71 -8.43 3.04 -10.91
N VAL A 72 -9.53 3.48 -10.29
CA VAL A 72 -10.04 2.88 -9.04
C VAL A 72 -10.27 1.37 -9.22
N ALA A 73 -10.69 0.94 -10.41
CA ALA A 73 -10.87 -0.48 -10.73
C ALA A 73 -9.56 -1.29 -10.67
N VAL A 74 -8.43 -0.70 -11.10
CA VAL A 74 -7.11 -1.35 -11.04
C VAL A 74 -6.66 -1.48 -9.60
N TRP A 75 -6.80 -0.41 -8.81
CA TRP A 75 -6.49 -0.44 -7.38
C TRP A 75 -7.34 -1.48 -6.63
N ARG A 76 -8.67 -1.48 -6.82
CA ARG A 76 -9.56 -2.48 -6.21
C ARG A 76 -9.18 -3.90 -6.59
N ARG A 77 -8.85 -4.16 -7.87
CA ARG A 77 -8.39 -5.48 -8.30
C ARG A 77 -7.07 -5.87 -7.64
N ALA A 78 -6.12 -4.95 -7.50
CA ALA A 78 -4.87 -5.21 -6.80
C ALA A 78 -5.13 -5.53 -5.31
N MET A 79 -6.00 -4.77 -4.65
CA MET A 79 -6.35 -5.03 -3.25
C MET A 79 -7.07 -6.36 -3.07
N GLU A 80 -8.06 -6.69 -3.91
CA GLU A 80 -8.74 -7.99 -3.87
C GLU A 80 -7.77 -9.15 -4.13
N HIS A 81 -6.83 -8.97 -5.05
CA HIS A 81 -5.83 -10.00 -5.35
C HIS A 81 -4.89 -10.26 -4.15
N HIS A 82 -4.47 -9.20 -3.46
CA HIS A 82 -3.53 -9.30 -2.34
C HIS A 82 -4.22 -9.58 -0.99
N PHE A 83 -5.49 -9.18 -0.82
CA PHE A 83 -6.27 -9.29 0.42
C PHE A 83 -7.72 -9.75 0.14
N PRO A 84 -7.92 -10.94 -0.43
CA PRO A 84 -9.24 -11.39 -0.85
C PRO A 84 -10.20 -11.51 0.34
N GLY A 85 -11.40 -10.93 0.20
CA GLY A 85 -12.46 -11.00 1.22
C GLY A 85 -12.09 -10.51 2.62
N SER A 86 -10.99 -9.77 2.76
CA SER A 86 -10.39 -9.42 4.05
C SER A 86 -10.20 -7.92 4.18
N ALA A 87 -10.43 -7.38 5.37
CA ALA A 87 -10.10 -6.00 5.71
C ALA A 87 -8.91 -5.96 6.68
N TRP A 88 -8.06 -4.93 6.57
CA TRP A 88 -7.01 -4.69 7.55
C TRP A 88 -7.49 -3.69 8.59
N LEU A 89 -7.38 -4.05 9.87
CA LEU A 89 -7.72 -3.19 10.99
C LEU A 89 -6.50 -3.01 11.88
N ARG A 90 -5.94 -1.79 11.90
CA ARG A 90 -4.92 -1.44 12.89
C ARG A 90 -5.57 -1.28 14.26
N LEU A 91 -4.96 -1.85 15.29
CA LEU A 91 -5.35 -1.62 16.68
C LEU A 91 -4.17 -1.07 17.46
N GLY A 92 -4.44 -0.10 18.35
CA GLY A 92 -3.49 0.28 19.38
C GLY A 92 -3.17 -0.93 20.27
N ARG A 93 -1.94 -1.01 20.78
CA ARG A 93 -1.45 -2.18 21.54
C ARG A 93 -2.40 -2.58 22.68
N GLU A 94 -2.87 -1.60 23.45
CA GLU A 94 -3.81 -1.84 24.56
C GLU A 94 -5.15 -2.43 24.08
N SER A 95 -5.70 -1.91 22.98
CA SER A 95 -6.96 -2.43 22.42
C SER A 95 -6.80 -3.84 21.89
N TYR A 96 -5.66 -4.13 21.25
CA TYR A 96 -5.30 -5.46 20.81
C TYR A 96 -5.19 -6.45 21.98
N ASP A 97 -4.49 -6.06 23.06
CA ASP A 97 -4.33 -6.91 24.25
C ASP A 97 -5.69 -7.20 24.93
N ARG A 98 -6.58 -6.20 24.99
CA ARG A 98 -7.97 -6.38 25.46
C ARG A 98 -8.77 -7.34 24.59
N LEU A 99 -8.63 -7.24 23.26
CA LEU A 99 -9.29 -8.14 22.31
C LEU A 99 -8.75 -9.57 22.44
N CYS A 100 -7.43 -9.74 22.63
CA CYS A 100 -6.81 -11.04 22.92
C CYS A 100 -7.39 -11.67 24.19
N ALA A 101 -7.46 -10.88 25.27
CA ALA A 101 -8.03 -11.33 26.53
C ALA A 101 -9.53 -11.67 26.42
N TYR A 102 -10.29 -10.95 25.58
CA TYR A 102 -11.69 -11.28 25.31
C TYR A 102 -11.82 -12.61 24.56
N LYS A 103 -11.07 -12.78 23.46
CA LYS A 103 -11.04 -14.02 22.66
C LYS A 103 -10.70 -15.25 23.52
N ALA A 104 -9.71 -15.12 24.41
CA ALA A 104 -9.31 -16.18 25.34
C ALA A 104 -10.40 -16.53 26.36
N ARG A 105 -11.04 -15.52 26.98
CA ARG A 105 -12.10 -15.73 27.98
C ARG A 105 -13.35 -16.41 27.42
N HIS A 106 -13.70 -16.13 26.17
CA HIS A 106 -14.88 -16.68 25.51
C HIS A 106 -14.56 -17.87 24.60
N ALA A 107 -13.32 -18.36 24.62
CA ALA A 107 -12.84 -19.50 23.86
C ALA A 107 -13.11 -19.41 22.34
N HIS A 108 -13.14 -18.22 21.75
CA HIS A 108 -13.36 -18.06 20.30
C HIS A 108 -12.16 -18.58 19.51
N CYS A 109 -12.43 -19.41 18.49
CA CYS A 109 -11.40 -20.01 17.65
C CYS A 109 -10.79 -19.02 16.64
N SER A 110 -11.57 -18.05 16.15
CA SER A 110 -11.13 -17.02 15.21
C SER A 110 -11.29 -15.60 15.79
N TRP A 111 -10.64 -14.62 15.14
CA TRP A 111 -10.85 -13.20 15.44
C TRP A 111 -12.23 -12.73 15.00
N GLU A 112 -12.74 -13.22 13.87
CA GLU A 112 -14.10 -12.96 13.38
C GLU A 112 -15.13 -13.32 14.45
N ALA A 113 -15.07 -14.55 14.99
CA ALA A 113 -16.00 -14.98 16.04
C ALA A 113 -15.93 -14.10 17.32
N ALA A 114 -14.75 -13.58 17.65
CA ALA A 114 -14.59 -12.67 18.78
C ALA A 114 -15.15 -11.27 18.49
N ILE A 115 -15.03 -10.80 17.25
CA ILE A 115 -15.59 -9.51 16.81
C ILE A 115 -17.12 -9.61 16.71
N ASP A 116 -17.64 -10.65 16.07
CA ASP A 116 -19.08 -10.88 15.91
C ASP A 116 -19.77 -10.98 17.28
N SER A 117 -19.20 -11.73 18.21
CA SER A 117 -19.71 -11.82 19.59
C SER A 117 -19.76 -10.45 20.29
N LEU A 118 -18.74 -9.59 20.10
CA LEU A 118 -18.74 -8.24 20.66
C LEU A 118 -19.82 -7.34 20.04
N LEU A 119 -20.08 -7.49 18.74
CA LEU A 119 -21.10 -6.72 18.01
C LEU A 119 -22.50 -7.16 18.41
N GLU A 120 -22.76 -8.47 18.45
CA GLU A 120 -24.05 -9.03 18.88
C GLU A 120 -24.41 -8.68 20.33
N GLU A 121 -23.42 -8.69 21.24
CA GLU A 121 -23.63 -8.31 22.65
C GLU A 121 -24.07 -6.85 22.78
N ARG A 122 -23.60 -5.97 21.88
CA ARG A 122 -23.97 -4.55 21.84
C ARG A 122 -25.31 -4.28 21.19
N GLU A 123 -25.68 -5.01 20.14
CA GLU A 123 -26.99 -4.86 19.49
C GLU A 123 -28.16 -5.35 20.35
N ARG A 124 -27.88 -6.22 21.33
CA ARG A 124 -28.86 -6.71 22.31
C ARG A 124 -29.15 -5.75 23.48
N THR A 125 -28.38 -4.68 23.64
CA THR A 125 -28.49 -3.73 24.77
C THR A 125 -29.11 -2.42 24.32
#